data_AF-A0A4Z0APG4-F1
#
_entry.id   AF-A0A4Z0APG4-F1
#
_cell.length_a   1.000
_cell.length_b   1.000
_cell.length_c   1.000
_cell.angle_alpha   90.00
_cell.angle_beta   90.00
_cell.angle_gamma   90.00
#
_symmetry.space_group_name_H-M   'P 1'
#
loop_
_entity.id
_entity.type
_entity.pdbx_description
1 polymer ?
#
loop_
_entity_poly.entity_id
_entity_poly.type
_entity_poly.pdbx_seq_one_letter_code
_entity_poly.pdbx_strand_id
1 'polypeptide(L)'
;MKLSKAQKQRAIERMHDLMLRLPLAEEADRIEQCWTAAEDTVNSYITAAEARASDLPPSEQLGEACFNLISLVDLIRDDDNIQLVSELLTPELGVELFGILPRVKRLRDAAMAKLGELAEQQSRTKNEIPSTDFDLF
;
A
#
# COMPACT_ATOMS: atom_id res chain seq x y z
N MET A 1 -8.80 1.81 -19.80
CA MET A 1 -10.24 2.17 -19.84
C MET A 1 -10.51 3.25 -18.79
N LYS A 2 -11.52 4.11 -18.96
CA LYS A 2 -11.86 5.12 -17.95
C LYS A 2 -13.06 4.64 -17.13
N LEU A 3 -12.93 4.62 -15.81
CA LEU A 3 -14.03 4.32 -14.88
C LEU A 3 -15.19 5.31 -15.09
N SER A 4 -16.43 4.81 -15.09
CA SER A 4 -17.63 5.66 -15.05
C SER A 4 -17.72 6.43 -13.73
N LYS A 5 -18.53 7.50 -13.68
CA LYS A 5 -18.74 8.30 -12.46
C LYS A 5 -19.20 7.44 -11.27
N ALA A 6 -20.12 6.51 -11.51
CA ALA A 6 -20.64 5.62 -10.46
C ALA A 6 -19.57 4.63 -9.96
N GLN A 7 -18.76 4.08 -10.86
CA GLN A 7 -17.66 3.18 -10.48
C GLN A 7 -16.58 3.91 -9.68
N LYS A 8 -16.20 5.12 -10.10
CA LYS A 8 -15.27 5.97 -9.33
C LYS A 8 -15.80 6.24 -7.92
N GLN A 9 -17.08 6.59 -7.80
CA GLN A 9 -17.69 6.85 -6.51
C GLN A 9 -17.63 5.63 -5.59
N ARG A 10 -17.98 4.43 -6.09
CA ARG A 10 -17.86 3.19 -5.31
C ARG A 10 -16.42 2.86 -4.94
N ALA A 11 -15.47 3.05 -5.84
CA ALA A 11 -14.06 2.82 -5.56
C ALA A 11 -13.56 3.76 -4.44
N ILE A 12 -13.98 5.03 -4.46
CA ILE A 12 -13.69 6.01 -3.41
C ILE A 12 -14.33 5.59 -2.08
N GLU A 13 -15.60 5.16 -2.09
CA GLU A 13 -16.28 4.66 -0.89
C GLU A 13 -15.54 3.47 -0.27
N ARG A 14 -15.10 2.51 -1.11
CA ARG A 14 -14.29 1.36 -0.67
C ARG A 14 -12.95 1.78 -0.09
N MET A 15 -12.23 2.69 -0.75
CA MET A 15 -10.97 3.23 -0.22
C MET A 15 -11.16 3.96 1.10
N HIS A 16 -12.26 4.71 1.25
CA HIS A 16 -12.59 5.37 2.50
C HIS A 16 -12.87 4.36 3.63
N ASP A 17 -13.62 3.30 3.34
CA ASP A 17 -13.86 2.21 4.30
C ASP A 17 -12.55 1.50 4.70
N LEU A 18 -11.63 1.30 3.75
CA LEU A 18 -10.31 0.74 4.03
C LEU A 18 -9.47 1.68 4.89
N MET A 19 -9.47 2.99 4.58
CA MET A 19 -8.77 4.00 5.37
C MET A 19 -9.21 4.00 6.83
N LEU A 20 -10.52 3.86 7.08
CA LEU A 20 -11.06 3.78 8.45
C LEU A 20 -10.64 2.52 9.21
N ARG A 21 -10.20 1.47 8.52
CA ARG A 21 -9.73 0.21 9.12
C ARG A 21 -8.21 0.17 9.30
N LEU A 22 -7.47 1.12 8.74
CA LEU A 22 -6.03 1.18 8.90
C LEU A 22 -5.68 1.37 10.38
N PRO A 23 -4.62 0.70 10.86
CA PRO A 23 -4.14 0.88 12.22
C PRO A 23 -3.70 2.33 12.47
N LEU A 24 -3.95 2.82 13.67
CA LEU A 24 -3.48 4.14 14.10
C LEU A 24 -1.96 4.12 14.32
N ALA A 25 -1.32 5.28 14.27
CA ALA A 25 0.14 5.42 14.44
C ALA A 25 0.67 4.86 15.78
N GLU A 26 -0.18 4.79 16.80
CA GLU A 26 0.15 4.24 18.13
C GLU A 26 0.13 2.70 18.15
N GLU A 27 -0.45 2.05 17.14
CA GLU A 27 -0.64 0.60 17.05
C GLU A 27 0.46 -0.06 16.19
N ALA A 28 1.72 0.13 16.58
CA ALA A 28 2.89 -0.30 15.80
C ALA A 28 2.83 -1.78 15.35
N ASP A 29 2.46 -2.70 16.24
CA ASP A 29 2.33 -4.13 15.92
C ASP A 29 1.28 -4.39 14.83
N ARG A 30 0.17 -3.64 14.84
CA ARG A 30 -0.88 -3.77 13.84
C ARG A 30 -0.48 -3.14 12.51
N ILE A 31 0.31 -2.07 12.53
CA ILE A 31 0.92 -1.49 11.33
C ILE A 31 1.83 -2.53 10.67
N GLU A 32 2.70 -3.17 11.43
CA GLU A 32 3.61 -4.21 10.92
C GLU A 32 2.84 -5.41 10.33
N GLN A 33 1.81 -5.89 11.03
CA GLN A 33 0.96 -6.98 10.52
C GLN A 33 0.23 -6.58 9.24
N CYS A 34 -0.32 -5.36 9.19
CA CYS A 34 -1.03 -4.84 8.02
C CYS A 34 -0.07 -4.70 6.82
N TRP A 35 1.13 -4.18 7.06
CA TRP A 35 2.18 -4.10 6.06
C TRP A 35 2.56 -5.47 5.51
N THR A 36 2.91 -6.40 6.41
CA THR A 36 3.38 -7.74 6.04
C THR A 36 2.33 -8.50 5.22
N ALA A 37 1.06 -8.49 5.66
CA ALA A 37 -0.02 -9.14 4.93
C ALA A 37 -0.24 -8.54 3.53
N ALA A 38 -0.12 -7.22 3.40
CA ALA A 38 -0.25 -6.53 2.13
C ALA A 38 0.94 -6.83 1.21
N GLU A 39 2.16 -6.81 1.75
CA GLU A 39 3.39 -7.16 1.05
C GLU A 39 3.36 -8.61 0.53
N ASP A 40 2.97 -9.57 1.37
CA ASP A 40 2.85 -10.98 1.01
C ASP A 40 1.86 -11.19 -0.14
N THR A 41 0.71 -10.53 -0.09
CA THR A 41 -0.31 -10.61 -1.14
C THR A 41 0.24 -10.06 -2.47
N VAL A 42 0.90 -8.90 -2.44
CA VAL A 42 1.48 -8.27 -3.63
C VAL A 42 2.63 -9.10 -4.20
N ASN A 43 3.52 -9.62 -3.37
CA ASN A 43 4.64 -10.46 -3.79
C ASN A 43 4.18 -11.82 -4.34
N SER A 44 3.15 -12.41 -3.74
CA SER A 44 2.52 -13.64 -4.25
C SER A 44 1.92 -13.41 -5.64
N TYR A 45 1.17 -12.32 -5.81
CA TYR A 45 0.66 -11.92 -7.12
C TYR A 45 1.78 -11.73 -8.14
N ILE A 46 2.86 -11.00 -7.79
CA ILE A 46 3.97 -10.74 -8.72
C ILE A 46 4.62 -12.06 -9.15
N THR A 47 4.88 -12.95 -8.21
CA THR A 47 5.49 -14.27 -8.47
C THR A 47 4.60 -15.11 -9.39
N ALA A 48 3.31 -15.20 -9.08
CA ALA A 48 2.34 -15.95 -9.89
C ALA A 48 2.19 -15.34 -11.31
N ALA A 49 2.14 -14.01 -11.41
CA ALA A 49 2.03 -13.31 -12.69
C ALA A 49 3.28 -13.47 -13.56
N GLU A 50 4.48 -13.44 -12.98
CA GLU A 50 5.75 -13.72 -13.67
C GLU A 50 5.83 -15.17 -14.16
N ALA A 51 5.41 -16.11 -13.32
CA ALA A 51 5.36 -17.53 -13.66
C ALA A 51 4.22 -17.89 -14.63
N ARG A 52 3.34 -16.93 -14.96
CA ARG A 52 2.08 -17.16 -15.69
C ARG A 52 1.22 -18.26 -15.06
N ALA A 53 1.25 -18.35 -13.73
CA ALA A 53 0.46 -19.27 -12.95
C ALA A 53 -1.01 -18.83 -12.90
N SER A 54 -1.92 -19.77 -12.68
CA SER A 54 -3.36 -19.50 -12.60
C SER A 54 -3.85 -19.12 -11.20
N ASP A 55 -3.03 -19.23 -10.16
CA ASP A 55 -3.43 -18.98 -8.76
C ASP A 55 -3.31 -17.50 -8.35
N LEU A 56 -3.66 -16.60 -9.26
CA LEU A 56 -3.65 -15.17 -8.96
C LEU A 56 -4.67 -14.83 -7.87
N PRO A 57 -4.34 -13.93 -6.93
CA PRO A 57 -5.32 -13.45 -5.97
C PRO A 57 -6.47 -12.71 -6.67
N PRO A 58 -7.67 -12.71 -6.09
CA PRO A 58 -8.77 -11.88 -6.56
C PRO A 58 -8.36 -10.41 -6.69
N SER A 59 -8.89 -9.71 -7.70
CA SER A 59 -8.53 -8.31 -7.96
C SER A 59 -8.79 -7.40 -6.76
N GLU A 60 -9.88 -7.65 -6.03
CA GLU A 60 -10.24 -6.90 -4.83
C GLU A 60 -9.20 -7.09 -3.71
N GLN A 61 -8.78 -8.33 -3.45
CA GLN A 61 -7.74 -8.63 -2.46
C GLN A 61 -6.40 -7.98 -2.84
N LEU A 62 -6.02 -8.02 -4.12
CA LEU A 62 -4.83 -7.31 -4.61
C LEU A 62 -4.97 -5.79 -4.47
N GLY A 63 -6.16 -5.25 -4.72
CA GLY A 63 -6.48 -3.83 -4.57
C GLY A 63 -6.35 -3.35 -3.13
N GLU A 64 -6.90 -4.11 -2.17
CA GLU A 64 -6.77 -3.82 -0.74
C GLU A 64 -5.30 -3.85 -0.29
N ALA A 65 -4.54 -4.87 -0.72
CA ALA A 65 -3.12 -4.95 -0.41
C ALA A 65 -2.34 -3.76 -0.98
N CYS A 66 -2.58 -3.40 -2.26
CA CYS A 66 -1.97 -2.21 -2.86
C CYS A 66 -2.34 -0.93 -2.10
N PHE A 67 -3.61 -0.80 -1.68
CA PHE A 67 -4.09 0.36 -0.92
C PHE A 67 -3.41 0.48 0.44
N ASN A 68 -3.27 -0.63 1.17
CA ASN A 68 -2.64 -0.64 2.48
C ASN A 68 -1.16 -0.21 2.37
N LEU A 69 -0.41 -0.76 1.40
CA LEU A 69 0.99 -0.38 1.18
C LEU A 69 1.13 1.12 0.93
N ILE A 70 0.37 1.69 -0.03
CA ILE A 70 0.51 3.11 -0.36
C ILE A 70 0.01 4.03 0.75
N SER A 71 -0.97 3.61 1.55
CA SER A 71 -1.53 4.44 2.63
C SER A 71 -0.57 4.52 3.81
N LEU A 72 0.06 3.40 4.19
CA LEU A 72 0.98 3.35 5.33
C LEU A 72 2.26 4.16 5.11
N VAL A 73 2.63 4.46 3.87
CA VAL A 73 3.81 5.28 3.51
C VAL A 73 3.46 6.60 2.80
N ASP A 74 2.21 7.07 2.89
CA ASP A 74 1.70 8.34 2.30
C ASP A 74 1.93 8.47 0.77
N LEU A 75 1.96 7.35 0.05
CA LEU A 75 1.95 7.29 -1.42
C LEU A 75 0.53 7.38 -2.01
N ILE A 76 -0.49 7.53 -1.16
CA ILE A 76 -1.89 7.68 -1.56
C ILE A 76 -2.17 8.94 -2.40
N ARG A 77 -1.24 9.91 -2.39
CA ARG A 77 -1.36 11.16 -3.18
C ARG A 77 -0.95 11.00 -4.64
N ASP A 78 -0.38 9.85 -5.00
CA ASP A 78 0.01 9.54 -6.37
C ASP A 78 -1.21 9.06 -7.18
N ASP A 79 -1.56 9.82 -8.21
CA ASP A 79 -2.72 9.56 -9.06
C ASP A 79 -2.65 8.20 -9.78
N ASP A 80 -1.46 7.74 -10.18
CA ASP A 80 -1.26 6.45 -10.85
C ASP A 80 -1.53 5.29 -9.87
N ASN A 81 -1.09 5.44 -8.62
CA ASN A 81 -1.34 4.48 -7.54
C ASN A 81 -2.84 4.42 -7.22
N ILE A 82 -3.49 5.57 -7.01
CA ILE A 82 -4.93 5.63 -6.76
C ILE A 82 -5.72 5.07 -7.93
N GLN A 83 -5.30 5.35 -9.16
CA GLN A 83 -5.97 4.79 -10.33
C GLN A 83 -5.84 3.26 -10.35
N LEU A 84 -4.66 2.69 -10.07
CA LEU A 84 -4.47 1.24 -10.02
C LEU A 84 -5.37 0.60 -8.95
N VAL A 85 -5.39 1.15 -7.74
CA VAL A 85 -6.26 0.64 -6.66
C VAL A 85 -7.73 0.77 -7.06
N SER A 86 -8.14 1.88 -7.67
CA SER A 86 -9.53 2.10 -8.09
C SER A 86 -9.98 1.06 -9.11
N GLU A 87 -9.12 0.72 -10.05
CA GLU A 87 -9.39 -0.30 -11.07
C GLU A 87 -9.49 -1.70 -10.43
N LEU A 88 -8.58 -2.04 -9.51
CA LEU A 88 -8.56 -3.32 -8.80
C LEU A 88 -9.78 -3.52 -7.88
N LEU A 89 -10.21 -2.47 -7.19
CA LEU A 89 -11.39 -2.43 -6.33
C LEU A 89 -12.71 -2.30 -7.11
N THR A 90 -12.68 -2.28 -8.44
CA THR A 90 -13.87 -2.26 -9.30
C THR A 90 -13.94 -3.56 -10.12
N PRO A 91 -14.53 -4.63 -9.58
CA PRO A 91 -14.59 -5.94 -10.25
C PRO A 91 -15.27 -5.86 -11.64
N GLU A 92 -16.24 -4.97 -11.82
CA GLU A 92 -16.99 -4.84 -13.08
C GLU A 92 -16.14 -4.27 -14.23
N LEU A 93 -14.95 -3.74 -13.95
CA LEU A 93 -14.02 -3.26 -14.99
C LEU A 93 -13.34 -4.43 -15.72
N GLY A 94 -13.27 -5.62 -15.11
CA GLY A 94 -12.61 -6.79 -15.70
C GLY A 94 -11.12 -6.56 -15.94
N VAL A 95 -10.39 -6.18 -14.90
CA VAL A 95 -8.94 -5.92 -14.98
C VAL A 95 -8.18 -7.17 -15.40
N GLU A 96 -7.38 -7.06 -16.46
CA GLU A 96 -6.47 -8.13 -16.86
C GLU A 96 -5.30 -8.21 -15.87
N LEU A 97 -5.37 -9.14 -14.93
CA LEU A 97 -4.39 -9.27 -13.85
C LEU A 97 -2.96 -9.49 -14.35
N PHE A 98 -2.73 -10.14 -15.49
CA PHE A 98 -1.37 -10.23 -16.05
C PHE A 98 -0.87 -8.90 -16.63
N GLY A 99 -1.78 -8.08 -17.20
CA GLY A 99 -1.45 -6.82 -17.84
C GLY A 99 -1.05 -5.71 -16.86
N ILE A 100 -1.50 -5.80 -15.59
CA ILE A 100 -1.17 -4.79 -14.56
C ILE A 100 0.15 -5.06 -13.82
N LEU A 101 0.83 -6.18 -14.09
CA LEU A 101 2.06 -6.59 -13.41
C LEU A 101 3.13 -5.47 -13.35
N PRO A 102 3.42 -4.72 -14.44
CA PRO A 102 4.40 -3.65 -14.37
C PRO A 102 3.99 -2.50 -13.44
N ARG A 103 2.69 -2.25 -13.27
CA ARG A 103 2.18 -1.19 -12.38
C ARG A 103 2.26 -1.62 -10.92
N VAL A 104 1.88 -2.86 -10.63
CA VAL A 104 1.95 -3.42 -9.27
C VAL A 104 3.41 -3.50 -8.79
N LYS A 105 4.36 -3.89 -9.65
CA LYS A 105 5.79 -3.84 -9.33
C LYS A 105 6.27 -2.44 -8.98
N ARG A 106 5.94 -1.45 -9.82
CA ARG A 106 6.30 -0.04 -9.56
C ARG A 106 5.74 0.45 -8.23
N LEU A 107 4.48 0.12 -7.92
CA LEU A 107 3.85 0.48 -6.66
C LEU A 107 4.59 -0.15 -5.47
N ARG A 108 4.87 -1.47 -5.52
CA ARG A 108 5.64 -2.17 -4.48
C ARG A 108 7.01 -1.53 -4.28
N ASP A 109 7.77 -1.34 -5.37
CA ASP A 109 9.13 -0.81 -5.29
C ASP A 109 9.15 0.60 -4.71
N ALA A 110 8.18 1.45 -5.08
CA ALA A 110 8.02 2.78 -4.50
C ALA A 110 7.66 2.73 -3.01
N ALA A 111 6.77 1.81 -2.61
CA ALA A 111 6.38 1.63 -1.21
C ALA A 111 7.56 1.17 -0.35
N MET A 112 8.34 0.19 -0.82
CA MET A 112 9.55 -0.28 -0.14
C MET A 112 10.60 0.82 -0.01
N ALA A 113 10.82 1.60 -1.07
CA ALA A 113 11.74 2.74 -1.03
C ALA A 113 11.30 3.77 0.03
N LYS A 114 10.01 4.12 0.07
CA LYS A 114 9.49 5.06 1.07
C LYS A 114 9.55 4.52 2.49
N LEU A 115 9.28 3.24 2.70
CA LEU A 115 9.46 2.63 4.03
C LEU A 115 10.91 2.76 4.51
N GLY A 116 11.89 2.51 3.61
CA GLY A 116 13.30 2.72 3.91
C GLY A 116 13.64 4.16 4.31
N GLU A 117 13.11 5.15 3.58
CA GLU A 117 13.28 6.57 3.92
C GLU A 117 12.69 6.91 5.30
N LEU A 118 11.49 6.40 5.62
CA LEU A 118 10.85 6.63 6.92
C LEU A 118 11.66 6.01 8.07
N ALA A 119 12.20 4.82 7.87
CA ALA A 119 13.06 4.16 8.85
C ALA A 119 14.35 4.95 9.09
N GLU A 120 14.99 5.46 8.03
CA GLU A 120 16.17 6.34 8.15
C GLU A 120 15.85 7.63 8.89
N GLN A 121 14.72 8.28 8.58
CA GLN A 121 14.30 9.52 9.25
C GLN A 121 14.07 9.31 10.75
N GLN A 122 13.39 8.23 11.14
CA GLN A 122 13.21 7.90 12.56
C GLN A 122 14.55 7.67 13.28
N SER A 123 15.50 6.98 12.62
CA SER A 123 16.83 6.73 13.19
C SER A 123 17.63 8.00 13.44
N ARG A 124 17.53 9.00 12.54
CA ARG A 124 18.20 10.30 12.70
C ARG A 124 17.60 11.11 13.84
N THR A 125 16.27 11.21 13.89
CA THR A 125 15.55 11.93 14.96
C THR A 125 15.83 11.34 16.35
N LYS A 126 15.99 10.01 16.46
CA LYS A 126 16.32 9.34 17.74
C LYS A 126 17.74 9.62 18.22
N ASN A 127 18.69 9.87 17.31
CA ASN A 127 20.09 10.18 17.64
C ASN A 127 20.33 11.67 17.94
N GLU A 128 19.38 12.56 17.61
CA GLU A 128 19.51 14.01 17.81
C GLU A 128 18.90 14.52 19.13
N ILE A 129 18.27 13.66 19.94
CA ILE A 129 17.87 14.04 21.30
C ILE A 129 19.16 14.27 22.10
N PRO A 130 19.50 15.51 22.50
CA PRO A 130 20.65 15.74 23.35
C PRO A 130 20.36 15.03 24.66
N SER A 131 21.29 14.20 25.13
CA SER A 131 21.33 13.83 26.53
C SER A 131 21.37 15.13 27.32
N THR A 132 20.22 15.58 27.84
CA THR A 132 20.18 16.58 28.90
C THR A 132 20.84 15.92 30.10
N ASP A 133 22.16 16.09 30.13
CA ASP A 133 22.99 16.06 31.31
C ASP A 133 22.42 17.15 32.22
N PHE A 134 21.40 16.79 33.00
CA PHE A 134 20.98 17.54 34.16
C PHE A 134 21.99 17.21 35.28
N ASP A 135 23.22 17.69 35.10
CA ASP A 135 24.13 17.97 36.20
C ASP A 135 23.59 19.21 36.93
N LEU A 136 22.63 19.00 37.82
CA LEU A 136 22.28 19.96 38.86
C LEU A 136 23.02 19.58 40.13
N PHE A 137 24.20 20.18 40.27
CA PHE A 137 24.84 20.46 41.56
C PHE A 137 24.01 21.48 42.35
#